data_AF-A0A484YU43-F1
#
_entry.id   AF-A0A484YU43-F1
#
_cell.length_a   1.000
_cell.length_b   1.000
_cell.length_c   1.000
_cell.angle_alpha   90.00
_cell.angle_beta   90.00
_cell.angle_gamma   90.00
#
_symmetry.space_group_name_H-M   'P 1'
#
loop_
_entity.id
_entity.type
_entity.pdbx_description
1 polymer ?
#
loop_
_entity_poly.entity_id
_entity_poly.type
_entity_poly.pdbx_seq_one_letter_code
_entity_poly.pdbx_strand_id
1 'polypeptide(L)'
;MIQTEDTEYSLPQPEIAGELLKISGARLENKGQFDGKWLDEKDPLQNAYVQANGQVINQDPYHYYTITESAEQELIKATNELHLMYLHATDKVLKDDNLLALFDIPKNPLATFASLLAASPSSYDHWSYGFLHG
;
A
#
# COMPACT_ATOMS: atom_id res chain seq x y z
N MET A 1 2.13 4.16 -26.57
CA MET A 1 2.57 5.31 -25.77
C MET A 1 3.97 5.71 -26.23
N ILE A 2 4.27 7.00 -26.27
CA ILE A 2 5.59 7.55 -26.65
C ILE A 2 6.12 8.32 -25.44
N GLN A 3 7.39 8.15 -25.08
CA GLN A 3 8.03 8.95 -24.02
C GLN A 3 8.50 10.27 -24.65
N THR A 4 7.69 11.32 -24.46
CA THR A 4 7.94 12.67 -25.00
C THR A 4 7.35 13.70 -24.06
N GLU A 5 7.92 14.90 -24.05
CA GLU A 5 7.35 16.07 -23.36
C GLU A 5 6.28 16.76 -24.22
N ASP A 6 6.24 16.47 -25.53
CA ASP A 6 5.23 17.01 -26.45
C ASP A 6 3.87 16.32 -26.23
N THR A 7 2.92 17.09 -25.69
CA THR A 7 1.55 16.64 -25.42
C THR A 7 0.56 16.95 -26.55
N GLU A 8 1.01 17.59 -27.64
CA GLU A 8 0.17 17.85 -28.82
C GLU A 8 -0.35 16.50 -29.35
N TYR A 9 -1.68 16.32 -29.37
CA TYR A 9 -2.39 15.07 -29.72
C TYR A 9 -2.38 13.92 -28.70
N SER A 10 -1.83 14.11 -27.48
CA SER A 10 -1.94 13.10 -26.42
C SER A 10 -3.36 13.00 -25.83
N LEU A 11 -3.70 11.84 -25.25
CA LEU A 11 -4.92 11.68 -24.45
C LEU A 11 -4.63 12.05 -22.99
N PRO A 12 -5.59 12.66 -22.28
CA PRO A 12 -5.43 12.93 -20.85
C PRO A 12 -5.36 11.62 -20.06
N GLN A 13 -4.77 11.68 -18.87
CA GLN A 13 -4.76 10.55 -17.94
C GLN A 13 -6.22 10.19 -17.55
N PRO A 14 -6.61 8.91 -17.62
CA PRO A 14 -7.97 8.52 -17.28
C PRO A 14 -8.22 8.70 -15.77
N GLU A 15 -9.36 9.30 -15.44
CA GLU A 15 -9.86 9.44 -14.08
C GLU A 15 -10.98 8.42 -13.83
N ILE A 16 -10.93 7.75 -12.68
CA ILE A 16 -11.98 6.83 -12.26
C ILE A 16 -13.21 7.61 -11.77
N ALA A 17 -14.40 7.13 -12.11
CA ALA A 17 -15.64 7.73 -11.62
C ALA A 17 -15.73 7.58 -10.09
N GLY A 18 -15.96 8.68 -9.37
CA GLY A 18 -15.99 8.68 -7.90
C GLY A 18 -17.01 7.74 -7.27
N GLU A 19 -18.10 7.41 -7.97
CA GLU A 19 -19.08 6.41 -7.54
C GLU A 19 -18.46 5.02 -7.37
N LEU A 20 -17.48 4.65 -8.19
CA LEU A 20 -16.79 3.35 -8.09
C LEU A 20 -15.86 3.28 -6.88
N LEU A 21 -15.41 4.43 -6.37
CA LEU A 21 -14.53 4.55 -5.19
C LEU A 21 -15.30 4.52 -3.87
N LYS A 22 -16.63 4.44 -3.88
CA LYS A 22 -17.43 4.41 -2.65
C LYS A 22 -17.18 3.14 -1.85
N ILE A 23 -16.89 3.33 -0.57
CA ILE A 23 -16.84 2.26 0.41
C ILE A 23 -18.26 1.97 0.88
N SER A 24 -18.70 0.72 0.76
CA SER A 24 -20.04 0.28 1.15
C SER A 24 -20.00 -0.62 2.38
N GLY A 25 -20.95 -0.45 3.30
CA GLY A 25 -21.12 -1.36 4.44
C GLY A 25 -22.02 -2.54 4.08
N ALA A 26 -21.69 -3.72 4.58
CA ALA A 26 -22.47 -4.94 4.41
C ALA A 26 -22.44 -5.76 5.70
N ARG A 27 -23.37 -6.72 5.81
CA ARG A 27 -23.52 -7.55 7.01
C ARG A 27 -23.65 -9.02 6.65
N LEU A 28 -22.98 -9.87 7.42
CA LEU A 28 -23.14 -11.31 7.37
C LEU A 28 -24.39 -11.74 8.14
N GLU A 29 -25.03 -12.82 7.69
CA GLU A 29 -26.11 -13.47 8.44
C GLU A 29 -25.56 -14.01 9.76
N ASN A 30 -26.20 -13.66 10.89
CA ASN A 30 -25.76 -14.11 12.20
C ASN A 30 -26.29 -15.52 12.51
N LYS A 31 -25.36 -16.48 12.54
CA LYS A 31 -25.54 -17.89 12.94
C LYS A 31 -24.61 -18.27 14.10
N GLY A 32 -24.11 -17.30 14.86
CA GLY A 32 -23.17 -17.51 15.97
C GLY A 32 -21.74 -17.87 15.55
N GLN A 33 -21.33 -17.55 14.32
CA GLN A 33 -19.97 -17.79 13.80
C GLN A 33 -18.87 -17.16 14.66
N PHE A 34 -19.16 -16.05 15.36
CA PHE A 34 -18.19 -15.28 16.14
C PHE A 34 -18.47 -15.27 17.65
N ASP A 35 -19.42 -16.07 18.14
CA ASP A 35 -19.85 -16.05 19.56
C ASP A 35 -18.84 -16.73 20.52
N GLY A 36 -17.84 -17.42 19.98
CA GLY A 36 -16.88 -18.22 20.75
C GLY A 36 -15.42 -17.96 20.35
N LYS A 37 -14.60 -19.02 20.42
CA LYS A 37 -13.19 -18.97 20.01
C LYS A 37 -13.07 -19.22 18.51
N TRP A 38 -13.23 -18.16 17.73
CA TRP A 38 -13.17 -18.22 16.27
C TRP A 38 -11.76 -17.96 15.71
N LEU A 39 -10.85 -17.39 16.52
CA LEU A 39 -9.41 -17.41 16.25
C LEU A 39 -8.77 -18.67 16.85
N ASP A 40 -7.85 -19.28 16.10
CA ASP A 40 -7.17 -20.51 16.49
C ASP A 40 -6.02 -20.24 17.47
N GLU A 41 -6.26 -20.51 18.76
CA GLU A 41 -5.23 -20.37 19.81
C GLU A 41 -4.10 -21.41 19.71
N LYS A 42 -4.19 -22.40 18.81
CA LYS A 42 -3.07 -23.32 18.53
C LYS A 42 -2.05 -22.72 17.57
N ASP A 43 -2.46 -21.78 16.72
CA ASP A 43 -1.55 -21.00 15.91
C ASP A 43 -0.84 -19.96 16.81
N PRO A 44 0.50 -20.01 16.95
CA PRO A 44 1.23 -19.09 17.81
C PRO A 44 0.98 -17.61 17.48
N LEU A 45 0.75 -17.27 16.21
CA LEU A 45 0.51 -15.89 15.79
C LEU A 45 -0.88 -15.42 16.22
N GLN A 46 -1.91 -16.23 16.00
CA GLN A 46 -3.27 -15.93 16.44
C GLN A 46 -3.38 -15.96 17.96
N ASN A 47 -2.70 -16.88 18.64
CA ASN A 47 -2.65 -16.88 20.11
C ASN A 47 -2.03 -15.60 20.65
N ALA A 48 -0.92 -15.12 20.06
CA ALA A 48 -0.32 -13.84 20.45
C ALA A 48 -1.31 -12.67 20.27
N TYR A 49 -2.09 -12.67 19.19
CA TYR A 49 -3.17 -11.70 18.99
C TYR A 49 -4.24 -11.81 20.08
N VAL A 50 -4.70 -13.02 20.40
CA VAL A 50 -5.72 -13.26 21.45
C VAL A 50 -5.23 -12.84 22.83
N GLN A 51 -3.95 -13.05 23.15
CA GLN A 51 -3.38 -12.56 24.42
C GLN A 51 -3.37 -11.03 24.51
N ALA A 52 -3.21 -10.32 23.39
CA ALA A 52 -3.17 -8.86 23.35
C ALA A 52 -4.55 -8.20 23.23
N ASN A 53 -5.46 -8.80 22.45
CA ASN A 53 -6.72 -8.17 22.03
C ASN A 53 -7.97 -8.98 22.41
N GLY A 54 -7.81 -10.25 22.83
CA GLY A 54 -8.91 -11.20 23.00
C GLY A 54 -9.42 -11.78 21.67
N GLN A 55 -10.57 -12.44 21.72
CA GLN A 55 -11.25 -13.05 20.56
C GLN A 55 -12.11 -12.01 19.80
N VAL A 56 -11.58 -10.81 19.60
CA VAL A 56 -12.32 -9.64 19.08
C VAL A 56 -11.48 -8.91 18.04
N ILE A 57 -12.08 -8.56 16.90
CA ILE A 57 -11.44 -7.73 15.84
C ILE A 57 -12.00 -6.31 15.76
N ASN A 58 -13.27 -6.11 16.10
CA ASN A 58 -13.98 -4.84 16.08
C ASN A 58 -15.23 -4.95 16.99
N GLN A 59 -16.04 -3.89 17.07
CA GLN A 59 -17.26 -3.90 17.90
C GLN A 59 -18.37 -4.82 17.36
N ASP A 60 -18.42 -5.03 16.04
CA ASP A 60 -19.44 -5.83 15.37
C ASP A 60 -18.81 -6.72 14.29
N PRO A 61 -18.45 -7.97 14.62
CA PRO A 61 -17.73 -8.86 13.70
C PRO A 61 -18.59 -9.34 12.52
N TYR A 62 -19.90 -9.09 12.57
CA TYR A 62 -20.81 -9.40 11.46
C TYR A 62 -20.85 -8.29 10.41
N HIS A 63 -20.37 -7.10 10.72
CA HIS A 63 -20.34 -5.97 9.80
C HIS A 63 -18.97 -5.87 9.13
N TYR A 64 -18.97 -5.73 7.81
CA TYR A 64 -17.77 -5.59 6.99
C TYR A 64 -17.96 -4.51 5.92
N TYR A 65 -16.86 -4.12 5.29
CA TYR A 65 -16.87 -3.13 4.22
C TYR A 65 -16.50 -3.79 2.89
N THR A 66 -17.06 -3.27 1.81
CA THR A 66 -16.73 -3.64 0.44
C THR A 66 -16.30 -2.42 -0.35
N ILE A 67 -15.41 -2.66 -1.30
CA ILE A 67 -15.03 -1.74 -2.36
C ILE A 67 -15.22 -2.45 -3.71
N THR A 68 -15.37 -1.68 -4.79
CA THR A 68 -15.42 -2.27 -6.12
C THR A 68 -14.03 -2.74 -6.55
N GLU A 69 -13.97 -3.73 -7.45
CA GLU A 69 -12.70 -4.16 -8.05
C GLU A 69 -11.98 -2.99 -8.76
N SER A 70 -12.73 -2.08 -9.39
CA SER A 70 -12.16 -0.87 -10.00
C SER A 70 -11.51 0.05 -8.97
N ALA A 71 -12.07 0.15 -7.76
CA ALA A 71 -11.43 0.92 -6.68
C ALA A 71 -10.15 0.24 -6.20
N GLU A 72 -10.11 -1.09 -6.10
CA GLU A 72 -8.89 -1.82 -5.77
C GLU A 72 -7.80 -1.63 -6.85
N GLN A 73 -8.17 -1.69 -8.13
CA GLN A 73 -7.24 -1.42 -9.23
C GLN A 73 -6.66 0.00 -9.17
N GLU A 74 -7.48 1.00 -8.82
CA GLU A 74 -6.97 2.36 -8.62
C GLU A 74 -6.05 2.45 -7.39
N LEU A 75 -6.34 1.72 -6.30
CA LEU A 75 -5.43 1.64 -5.15
C LEU A 75 -4.08 1.01 -5.53
N ILE A 76 -4.07 -0.06 -6.33
CA ILE A 76 -2.84 -0.70 -6.81
C ILE A 76 -2.03 0.28 -7.66
N LYS A 77 -2.68 0.93 -8.63
CA LYS A 77 -2.05 1.91 -9.51
C LYS A 77 -1.46 3.08 -8.71
N ALA A 78 -2.26 3.69 -7.84
CA ALA A 78 -1.82 4.82 -7.01
C ALA A 78 -0.68 4.43 -6.07
N THR A 79 -0.72 3.22 -5.48
CA THR A 79 0.35 2.74 -4.58
C THR A 79 1.67 2.56 -5.32
N ASN A 80 1.63 1.98 -6.53
CA ASN A 80 2.83 1.81 -7.35
C ASN A 80 3.41 3.16 -7.78
N GLU A 81 2.55 4.08 -8.23
CA GLU A 81 2.96 5.41 -8.67
C GLU A 81 3.54 6.23 -7.51
N LEU A 82 2.83 6.28 -6.37
CA LEU A 82 3.30 6.99 -5.18
C LEU A 82 4.59 6.39 -4.64
N HIS A 83 4.76 5.06 -4.63
CA HIS A 83 6.00 4.46 -4.17
C HIS A 83 7.20 4.95 -4.99
N LEU A 84 7.07 5.00 -6.31
CA LEU A 84 8.12 5.53 -7.20
C LEU A 84 8.34 7.03 -7.00
N MET A 85 7.27 7.81 -6.83
CA MET A 85 7.38 9.24 -6.52
C MET A 85 8.11 9.48 -5.19
N TYR A 86 7.83 8.69 -4.15
CA TYR A 86 8.49 8.77 -2.85
C TYR A 86 9.98 8.40 -2.95
N LEU A 87 10.33 7.35 -3.70
CA LEU A 87 11.73 6.99 -3.93
C LEU A 87 12.46 8.07 -4.74
N HIS A 88 11.81 8.63 -5.77
CA HIS A 88 12.37 9.73 -6.55
C HIS A 88 12.62 10.97 -5.69
N ALA A 89 11.66 11.35 -4.83
CA ALA A 89 11.81 12.45 -3.90
C ALA A 89 12.91 12.17 -2.86
N THR A 90 13.00 10.93 -2.36
CA THR A 90 14.05 10.51 -1.42
C THR A 90 15.44 10.63 -2.06
N ASP A 91 15.60 10.20 -3.32
CA ASP A 91 16.85 10.36 -4.08
C ASP A 91 17.24 11.85 -4.23
N LYS A 92 16.26 12.73 -4.47
CA LYS A 92 16.49 14.19 -4.54
C LYS A 92 16.94 14.75 -3.19
N VAL A 93 16.28 14.38 -2.09
CA VAL A 93 16.61 14.85 -0.74
C VAL A 93 18.02 14.40 -0.34
N LEU A 94 18.38 13.14 -0.58
CA LEU A 94 19.69 12.60 -0.22
C LEU A 94 20.86 13.22 -1.01
N LYS A 95 20.57 13.85 -2.15
CA LYS A 95 21.57 14.53 -2.99
C LYS A 95 21.70 16.03 -2.71
N ASP A 96 20.84 16.61 -1.88
CA ASP A 96 20.84 18.04 -1.55
C ASP A 96 20.79 18.27 -0.03
N ASP A 97 21.89 18.73 0.54
CA ASP A 97 22.02 19.02 1.96
C ASP A 97 20.99 20.04 2.48
N ASN A 98 20.51 20.95 1.63
CA ASN A 98 19.48 21.93 2.02
C ASN A 98 18.12 21.26 2.22
N LEU A 99 17.77 20.34 1.31
CA LEU A 99 16.54 19.56 1.44
C LEU A 99 16.64 18.60 2.63
N LEU A 100 17.80 17.97 2.80
CA LEU A 100 18.03 17.02 3.88
C LEU A 100 17.97 17.68 5.26
N ALA A 101 18.47 18.92 5.39
CA ALA A 101 18.43 19.67 6.63
C ALA A 101 16.99 19.92 7.15
N LEU A 102 15.97 19.89 6.28
CA LEU A 102 14.57 20.09 6.67
C LEU A 102 13.97 18.91 7.47
N PHE A 103 14.64 17.75 7.47
CA PHE A 103 14.13 16.54 8.15
C PHE A 103 14.62 16.42 9.60
N ASP A 104 15.49 17.32 10.07
CA ASP A 104 16.05 17.34 11.42
C ASP A 104 16.69 15.99 11.87
N ILE A 105 17.20 15.22 10.90
CA ILE A 105 17.87 13.93 11.15
C ILE A 105 19.33 14.20 11.56
N PRO A 106 19.83 13.62 12.67
CA PRO A 106 21.23 13.73 13.04
C PRO A 106 22.15 13.22 11.92
N LYS A 107 23.27 13.89 11.64
CA LYS A 107 24.17 13.55 10.52
C LYS A 107 24.84 12.16 10.63
N ASN A 108 24.91 11.57 11.82
CA ASN A 108 25.61 10.31 12.07
C ASN A 108 24.96 9.07 11.41
N PRO A 109 23.63 8.84 11.51
CA PRO A 109 22.95 7.73 10.81
C PRO A 109 22.87 7.87 9.27
N LEU A 110 23.04 9.07 8.71
CA LEU A 110 22.78 9.35 7.29
C LEU A 110 23.77 8.67 6.33
N ALA A 111 25.04 8.55 6.71
CA ALA A 111 26.03 7.82 5.91
C ALA A 111 25.70 6.32 5.79
N THR A 112 25.10 5.73 6.82
CA THR A 112 24.65 4.34 6.82
C THR A 112 23.38 4.17 5.97
N PHE A 113 22.43 5.11 6.05
CA PHE A 113 21.20 5.09 5.25
C PHE A 113 21.45 5.18 3.74
N ALA A 114 22.33 6.07 3.29
CA ALA A 114 22.69 6.20 1.88
C ALA A 114 23.33 4.91 1.33
N SER A 115 24.16 4.23 2.13
CA SER A 115 24.79 2.97 1.75
C SER A 115 23.81 1.80 1.62
N LEU A 116 22.76 1.77 2.45
CA LEU A 116 21.73 0.72 2.44
C LEU A 116 20.77 0.85 1.25
N LEU A 117 20.38 2.07 0.89
CA LEU A 117 19.55 2.33 -0.29
C LEU A 117 20.28 1.97 -1.59
N ALA A 118 21.59 2.27 -1.69
CA ALA A 118 22.41 1.89 -2.84
C ALA A 118 22.65 0.37 -2.96
N ALA A 119 22.52 -0.38 -1.85
CA ALA A 119 22.73 -1.82 -1.80
C ALA A 119 21.45 -2.65 -2.04
N SER A 120 20.28 -2.01 -2.15
CA SER A 120 19.03 -2.70 -2.49
C SER A 120 19.05 -3.08 -3.98
N PRO A 121 19.10 -4.38 -4.34
CA PRO A 121 18.91 -4.78 -5.72
C PRO A 121 17.49 -4.38 -6.13
N SER A 122 17.35 -3.66 -7.23
CA SER A 122 16.06 -3.45 -7.87
C SER A 122 15.43 -4.82 -8.13
N SER A 123 14.48 -5.24 -7.29
CA SER A 123 13.77 -6.51 -7.43
C SER A 123 12.65 -6.42 -8.47
N TYR A 124 12.66 -5.38 -9.30
CA TYR A 124 11.60 -5.07 -10.26
C TYR A 124 11.75 -5.75 -11.62
N ASP A 125 12.73 -6.63 -11.83
CA ASP A 125 12.86 -7.39 -13.08
C ASP A 125 11.95 -8.64 -13.16
N HIS A 126 11.28 -9.03 -12.06
CA HIS A 126 10.48 -10.27 -12.03
C HIS A 126 8.95 -10.11 -12.00
N TRP A 127 8.42 -8.90 -11.80
CA TRP A 127 6.95 -8.70 -11.72
C TRP A 127 6.32 -8.08 -12.99
N SER A 128 7.11 -7.66 -13.97
CA SER A 128 6.62 -7.02 -15.20
C SER A 128 6.15 -7.99 -16.28
N TYR A 129 6.40 -9.30 -16.15
CA TYR A 129 6.12 -10.28 -17.21
C TYR A 129 4.82 -11.09 -17.04
N GLY A 130 4.06 -10.90 -15.96
CA GLY A 130 2.90 -11.75 -15.65
C GLY A 130 1.52 -11.21 -16.06
N PHE A 131 1.37 -9.93 -16.40
CA PHE A 131 0.04 -9.28 -16.47
C PHE A 131 -0.35 -8.71 -17.84
N LEU A 132 0.32 -9.13 -18.92
CA LEU A 132 -0.07 -8.73 -20.27
C LEU A 132 -0.83 -9.79 -21.08
N HIS A 133 -1.03 -11.02 -20.58
CA HIS A 133 -1.91 -12.02 -21.22
C HIS A 133 -2.83 -12.68 -20.19
N GLY A 134 -4.08 -12.21 -20.15
CA GLY A 134 -5.23 -12.78 -19.45
C GLY A 134 -6.49 -12.07 -19.90
#